data_AF-A0A0G1Z3L7-F1
#
_entry.id   AF-A0A0G1Z3L7-F1
#
_cell.length_a   1.000
_cell.length_b   1.000
_cell.length_c   1.000
_cell.angle_alpha   90.00
_cell.angle_beta   90.00
_cell.angle_gamma   90.00
#
_symmetry.space_group_name_H-M   'P 1'
#
loop_
_entity.id
_entity.type
_entity.pdbx_description
1 polymer ?
#
loop_
_entity_poly.entity_id
_entity_poly.type
_entity_poly.pdbx_seq_one_letter_code
_entity_poly.pdbx_strand_id
1 'polypeptide(L)'
;MAEGGITGKGFRKGDPRINRKGRPRSFDALRTLAQQIAHEEAKSGGAPVVVEGHKATVAEMILRQWAASKNPQLQRVFIEIAFGKVPDVLDMTSTGKIEVEYVNSPTAASGLSSGAGED
;
A
#
# COMPACT_ATOMS: atom_id res chain seq x y z
N MET A 1 35.55 10.60 -13.21
CA MET A 1 34.22 10.20 -12.70
C MET A 1 33.96 8.76 -13.07
N ALA A 2 34.01 7.82 -12.11
CA ALA A 2 33.29 6.55 -12.14
C ALA A 2 33.64 5.73 -10.88
N GLU A 3 33.09 6.10 -9.73
CA GLU A 3 33.06 5.18 -8.59
C GLU A 3 31.74 4.41 -8.63
N GLY A 4 31.83 3.09 -8.81
CA GLY A 4 30.67 2.22 -8.89
C GLY A 4 30.98 0.86 -8.28
N GLY A 5 30.75 0.74 -6.97
CA GLY A 5 30.68 -0.51 -6.19
C GLY A 5 31.95 -1.37 -6.15
N ILE A 6 32.02 -2.28 -5.18
CA ILE A 6 33.17 -3.14 -4.84
C ILE A 6 33.82 -3.94 -6.00
N THR A 7 33.23 -3.98 -7.20
CA THR A 7 33.77 -4.69 -8.38
C THR A 7 34.00 -3.79 -9.61
N GLY A 8 34.01 -2.46 -9.47
CA GLY A 8 34.52 -1.53 -10.49
C GLY A 8 33.70 -1.36 -11.78
N LYS A 9 32.60 -2.10 -11.96
CA LYS A 9 31.60 -1.88 -13.01
C LYS A 9 30.21 -1.99 -12.41
N GLY A 10 29.57 -0.84 -12.16
CA GLY A 10 28.17 -0.78 -11.77
C GLY A 10 27.25 -1.44 -12.80
N PHE A 11 26.00 -1.69 -12.41
CA PHE A 11 25.01 -2.28 -13.28
C PHE A 11 24.76 -1.42 -14.53
N ARG A 12 24.73 -2.07 -15.71
CA ARG A 12 24.43 -1.40 -16.98
C ARG A 12 22.94 -1.51 -17.31
N LYS A 13 22.39 -0.56 -18.06
CA LYS A 13 21.01 -0.65 -18.56
C LYS A 13 20.90 -1.89 -19.46
N GLY A 14 20.21 -2.92 -18.97
CA GLY A 14 20.03 -4.21 -19.65
C GLY A 14 20.72 -5.38 -18.94
N ASP A 15 21.48 -5.11 -17.87
CA ASP A 15 22.24 -6.13 -17.16
C ASP A 15 21.32 -7.21 -16.56
N PRO A 16 21.47 -8.48 -16.98
CA PRO A 16 20.64 -9.60 -16.51
C PRO A 16 20.73 -9.87 -15.01
N ARG A 17 21.80 -9.39 -14.34
CA ARG A 17 21.99 -9.53 -12.89
C ARG A 17 21.07 -8.60 -12.10
N ILE A 18 20.47 -7.60 -12.74
CA ILE A 18 19.49 -6.72 -12.10
C ILE A 18 18.17 -7.50 -11.97
N ASN A 19 17.73 -7.73 -10.74
CA ASN A 19 16.36 -8.18 -10.49
C ASN A 19 15.36 -7.06 -10.81
N ARG A 20 14.95 -6.98 -12.08
CA ARG A 20 13.93 -6.03 -12.55
C ARG A 20 12.51 -6.43 -12.19
N LYS A 21 12.28 -7.72 -11.89
CA LYS A 21 11.04 -8.23 -11.27
C LYS A 21 10.91 -7.81 -9.80
N GLY A 22 11.82 -6.98 -9.30
CA GLY A 22 12.02 -6.68 -7.89
C GLY A 22 10.79 -6.16 -7.14
N ARG A 23 11.00 -5.96 -5.83
CA ARG A 23 10.07 -5.40 -4.85
C ARG A 23 9.05 -4.44 -5.49
N PRO A 24 7.75 -4.57 -5.18
CA PRO A 24 6.75 -3.59 -5.58
C PRO A 24 7.25 -2.16 -5.36
N ARG A 25 7.25 -1.37 -6.44
CA ARG A 25 7.80 0.01 -6.46
C ARG A 25 6.79 1.04 -5.99
N SER A 26 5.51 0.69 -5.99
CA SER A 26 4.42 1.49 -5.46
C SER A 26 3.58 0.66 -4.49
N PHE A 27 2.81 1.35 -3.65
CA PHE A 27 1.84 0.70 -2.78
C PHE A 27 0.76 -0.04 -3.58
N ASP A 28 0.33 0.50 -4.72
CA ASP A 28 -0.65 -0.17 -5.58
C ASP A 28 -0.10 -1.47 -6.16
N ALA A 29 1.17 -1.50 -6.59
CA ALA A 29 1.80 -2.74 -7.04
C ALA A 29 1.85 -3.80 -5.92
N LEU A 30 2.08 -3.36 -4.67
CA LEU A 30 2.04 -4.25 -3.51
C LEU A 30 0.63 -4.74 -3.22
N ARG A 31 -0.37 -3.85 -3.29
CA ARG A 31 -1.79 -4.18 -3.11
C ARG A 31 -2.25 -5.18 -4.15
N THR A 32 -1.90 -5.01 -5.43
CA THR A 32 -2.24 -5.95 -6.50
C THR A 32 -1.66 -7.33 -6.21
N LEU A 33 -0.40 -7.42 -5.79
CA LEU A 33 0.21 -8.69 -5.40
C LEU A 33 -0.49 -9.32 -4.19
N ALA A 34 -0.80 -8.53 -3.16
CA ALA A 34 -1.51 -9.02 -1.98
C ALA A 34 -2.92 -9.53 -2.34
N GLN A 35 -3.63 -8.84 -3.24
CA GLN A 35 -4.91 -9.28 -3.76
C GLN A 35 -4.76 -10.60 -4.53
N GLN A 36 -3.75 -10.75 -5.40
CA GLN A 36 -3.52 -12.03 -6.09
C GLN A 36 -3.36 -13.17 -5.10
N ILE A 37 -2.48 -13.02 -4.10
CA ILE A 37 -2.26 -14.02 -3.05
C ILE A 37 -3.56 -14.31 -2.27
N ALA A 38 -4.33 -13.28 -1.95
CA ALA A 38 -5.60 -13.40 -1.24
C ALA A 38 -6.63 -14.27 -1.99
N HIS A 39 -6.61 -14.29 -3.32
CA HIS A 39 -7.49 -15.11 -4.16
C HIS A 39 -6.96 -16.53 -4.42
N GLU A 40 -5.73 -16.86 -4.03
CA GLU A 40 -5.17 -18.20 -4.22
C GLU A 40 -5.86 -19.23 -3.31
N GLU A 41 -5.89 -20.49 -3.76
CA GLU A 41 -6.34 -21.62 -2.94
C GLU A 41 -5.42 -21.76 -1.71
N ALA A 42 -5.99 -21.70 -0.51
CA ALA A 42 -5.26 -21.95 0.71
C ALA A 42 -4.81 -23.41 0.75
N LYS A 43 -3.57 -23.64 1.21
CA LYS A 43 -2.99 -24.99 1.33
C LYS A 43 -2.57 -25.27 2.76
N SER A 44 -2.82 -26.50 3.21
CA SER A 44 -2.31 -27.04 4.46
C SER A 44 -1.60 -28.35 4.17
N GLY A 45 -0.33 -28.48 4.56
CA GLY A 45 0.47 -29.67 4.24
C GLY A 45 0.63 -29.95 2.74
N GLY A 46 0.50 -28.93 1.88
CA GLY A 46 0.58 -29.07 0.42
C GLY A 46 -0.75 -29.40 -0.29
N ALA A 47 -1.81 -29.73 0.45
CA ALA A 47 -3.14 -29.98 -0.10
C ALA A 47 -4.06 -28.75 0.04
N PRO A 48 -5.00 -28.51 -0.89
CA PRO A 48 -6.02 -27.47 -0.74
C PRO A 48 -6.86 -27.65 0.52
N VAL A 49 -7.15 -26.56 1.22
CA VAL A 49 -8.07 -26.55 2.36
C VAL A 49 -9.51 -26.51 1.83
N VAL A 50 -10.32 -27.50 2.21
CA VAL A 50 -11.75 -27.54 1.87
C VAL A 50 -12.56 -27.14 3.08
N VAL A 51 -13.42 -26.13 2.91
CA VAL A 51 -14.35 -25.68 3.94
C VAL A 51 -15.75 -25.71 3.33
N GLU A 52 -16.71 -26.32 4.00
CA GLU A 52 -18.12 -26.34 3.56
C GLU A 52 -18.34 -26.81 2.10
N GLY A 53 -17.42 -27.62 1.57
CA GLY A 53 -17.52 -28.22 0.22
C GLY A 53 -16.81 -27.45 -0.89
N HIS A 54 -16.26 -26.26 -0.64
CA HIS A 54 -15.43 -25.53 -1.60
C HIS A 54 -13.97 -25.40 -1.13
N LYS A 55 -13.07 -25.14 -2.08
CA LYS A 55 -11.67 -24.83 -1.75
C LYS A 55 -11.59 -23.41 -1.20
N ALA A 56 -11.18 -23.28 0.05
CA ALA A 56 -11.05 -21.99 0.69
C ALA A 56 -9.88 -21.20 0.10
N THR A 57 -10.05 -19.88 -0.01
CA THR A 57 -8.97 -18.98 -0.42
C THR A 57 -8.10 -18.59 0.78
N VAL A 58 -6.91 -18.05 0.53
CA VAL A 58 -6.05 -17.51 1.59
C VAL A 58 -6.78 -16.42 2.39
N ALA A 59 -7.50 -15.52 1.72
CA ALA A 59 -8.27 -14.48 2.40
C ALA A 59 -9.37 -15.05 3.31
N GLU A 60 -10.10 -16.07 2.83
CA GLU A 60 -11.12 -16.73 3.64
C GLU A 60 -10.52 -17.34 4.91
N MET A 61 -9.40 -18.06 4.78
CA MET A 61 -8.75 -18.68 5.93
C MET A 61 -8.24 -17.64 6.95
N ILE A 62 -7.73 -16.51 6.49
CA ILE A 62 -7.35 -15.39 7.36
C ILE A 62 -8.57 -14.83 8.12
N LEU A 63 -9.68 -14.59 7.42
CA LEU A 63 -10.91 -14.08 8.06
C LEU A 63 -11.48 -15.06 9.09
N ARG A 64 -11.51 -16.35 8.78
CA ARG A 64 -11.92 -17.40 9.73
C ARG A 64 -10.99 -17.45 10.94
N GLN A 65 -9.68 -17.33 10.73
CA GLN A 65 -8.68 -17.28 11.81
C GLN A 65 -8.85 -16.04 12.70
N TRP A 66 -9.19 -14.88 12.13
CA TRP A 66 -9.45 -13.67 12.90
C TRP A 66 -10.75 -13.77 13.70
N ALA A 67 -11.82 -14.28 13.09
CA ALA A 67 -13.11 -14.51 13.75
C ALA A 67 -12.99 -15.46 14.96
N ALA A 68 -12.17 -16.51 14.84
CA ALA A 68 -11.94 -17.48 15.93
C ALA A 68 -10.84 -17.06 16.93
N SER A 69 -10.15 -15.94 16.70
CA SER A 69 -9.03 -15.50 17.55
C SER A 69 -9.51 -15.00 18.90
N LYS A 70 -8.67 -15.16 19.94
CA LYS A 70 -8.86 -14.50 21.25
C LYS A 70 -8.22 -13.11 21.33
N ASN A 71 -7.52 -12.70 20.27
CA ASN A 71 -6.87 -11.40 20.19
C ASN A 71 -7.91 -10.33 19.81
N PRO A 72 -8.16 -9.32 20.67
CA PRO A 72 -9.20 -8.32 20.43
C PRO A 72 -8.91 -7.43 19.22
N GLN A 73 -7.64 -7.21 18.86
CA GLN A 73 -7.29 -6.46 17.65
C GLN A 73 -7.70 -7.21 16.38
N LEU A 74 -7.50 -8.54 16.33
CA LEU A 74 -7.90 -9.34 15.17
C LEU A 74 -9.42 -9.44 15.04
N GLN A 75 -10.12 -9.60 16.18
CA GLN A 75 -11.58 -9.56 16.20
C GLN A 75 -12.11 -8.20 15.73
N ARG A 76 -11.50 -7.10 16.18
CA ARG A 76 -11.85 -5.75 15.74
C ARG A 76 -11.66 -5.59 14.23
N VAL A 77 -10.52 -6.00 13.68
CA VAL A 77 -10.25 -5.92 12.24
C VAL A 77 -11.27 -6.75 11.44
N PHE A 78 -11.64 -7.94 11.91
CA PHE A 78 -12.69 -8.74 11.28
C PHE A 78 -14.05 -8.00 11.25
N ILE A 79 -14.46 -7.41 12.38
CA ILE A 79 -15.71 -6.62 12.48
C ILE A 79 -15.66 -5.38 11.57
N GLU A 80 -14.53 -4.66 11.54
CA GLU A 80 -14.36 -3.47 10.68
C GLU A 80 -14.44 -3.81 9.19
N ILE A 81 -13.97 -5.00 8.77
CA ILE A 81 -14.11 -5.47 7.39
C ILE A 81 -15.56 -5.88 7.10
N ALA A 82 -16.20 -6.59 8.03
CA ALA A 82 -17.55 -7.12 7.83
C ALA A 82 -18.64 -6.03 7.86
N PHE A 83 -18.50 -5.02 8.72
CA PHE A 83 -19.53 -4.03 9.00
C PHE A 83 -19.09 -2.59 8.76
N GLY A 84 -17.83 -2.37 8.37
CA GLY A 84 -17.24 -1.05 8.21
C GLY A 84 -16.55 -0.54 9.48
N LYS A 85 -15.64 0.43 9.30
CA LYS A 85 -14.92 1.04 10.41
C LYS A 85 -15.85 1.97 11.20
N VAL A 86 -15.85 1.86 12.53
CA VAL A 86 -16.50 2.84 13.40
C VAL A 86 -15.84 4.20 13.16
N PRO A 87 -16.60 5.27 12.86
CA PRO A 87 -16.03 6.60 12.69
C PRO A 87 -15.25 7.01 13.95
N ASP A 88 -14.02 7.46 13.76
CA ASP A 88 -13.25 8.05 14.85
C ASP A 88 -13.88 9.43 15.14
N VAL A 89 -14.48 9.58 16.32
CA VAL A 89 -15.04 10.87 16.75
C VAL A 89 -13.87 11.80 17.04
N LEU A 90 -13.67 12.80 16.17
CA LEU A 90 -12.73 13.88 16.40
C LEU A 90 -13.50 15.04 17.04
N ASP A 91 -13.36 15.20 18.35
CA ASP A 91 -13.91 16.35 19.05
C ASP A 91 -13.09 17.60 18.70
N MET A 92 -13.55 18.32 17.67
CA MET A 92 -12.94 19.58 17.21
C MET A 92 -13.30 20.79 18.08
N THR A 93 -14.05 20.60 19.17
CA THR A 93 -14.57 21.66 20.03
C THR A 93 -13.65 22.09 21.17
N SER A 94 -12.53 21.39 21.40
CA SER A 94 -11.55 21.75 22.42
C SER A 94 -10.22 22.16 21.79
N THR A 95 -10.03 23.47 21.60
CA THR A 95 -8.73 24.18 21.54
C THR A 95 -7.57 23.46 20.81
N GLY A 96 -7.86 22.75 19.72
CA GLY A 96 -6.85 22.04 18.92
C GLY A 96 -6.32 22.95 17.81
N LYS A 97 -4.99 23.04 17.66
CA LYS A 97 -4.37 23.70 16.51
C LYS A 97 -4.26 22.68 15.36
N ILE A 98 -4.59 23.11 14.14
CA ILE A 98 -4.37 22.34 12.92
C ILE A 98 -3.05 22.83 12.33
N GLU A 99 -2.08 21.92 12.15
CA GLU A 99 -0.86 22.17 11.39
C GLU A 99 -1.01 21.53 10.01
N VAL A 100 -0.93 22.34 8.95
CA VAL A 100 -1.09 21.91 7.56
C VAL A 100 0.26 22.02 6.86
N GLU A 101 0.83 20.90 6.45
CA GLU A 101 2.01 20.85 5.59
C GLU A 101 1.58 20.67 4.13
N TYR A 102 1.85 21.68 3.29
CA TYR A 102 1.65 21.57 1.84
C TYR A 102 2.86 20.88 1.20
N VAL A 103 2.70 19.61 0.83
CA VAL A 103 3.79 18.78 0.25
C VAL A 103 4.11 19.16 -1.21
N ASN A 104 3.24 19.93 -1.88
CA ASN A 104 3.53 20.56 -3.16
C ASN A 104 3.04 22.01 -3.13
N SER A 105 3.97 22.96 -3.06
CA SER A 105 3.66 24.37 -3.27
C SER A 105 3.13 24.55 -4.68
N PRO A 106 2.00 25.24 -4.91
CA PRO A 106 1.63 25.64 -6.25
C PRO A 106 2.78 26.46 -6.82
N THR A 107 3.42 25.96 -7.88
CA THR A 107 4.40 26.73 -8.65
C THR A 107 3.71 28.01 -9.06
N ALA A 108 4.13 29.14 -8.49
CA ALA A 108 3.66 30.45 -8.92
C ALA A 108 3.84 30.48 -10.44
N ALA A 109 2.75 30.75 -11.17
CA ALA A 109 2.81 31.01 -12.59
C ALA A 109 3.65 32.27 -12.81
N SER A 110 4.97 32.10 -12.88
CA SER A 110 5.92 33.09 -13.32
C SER A 110 5.72 33.29 -14.81
N GLY A 111 4.81 34.19 -15.18
CA GLY A 111 4.52 34.42 -16.59
C GLY A 111 3.31 35.31 -16.86
N LEU A 112 3.17 36.44 -16.15
CA LEU A 112 2.45 37.59 -16.72
C LEU A 112 3.44 38.76 -16.80
N SER A 113 4.15 38.85 -17.92
CA SER A 113 4.88 40.06 -18.27
C SER A 113 3.86 41.15 -18.58
N SER A 114 3.86 42.21 -17.78
CA SER A 114 3.18 43.46 -18.12
C SER A 114 3.89 44.13 -19.30
N GLY A 115 3.49 43.78 -20.52
CA GLY A 115 3.73 44.60 -21.69
C GLY A 115 2.66 45.67 -21.76
N ALA A 116 2.96 46.85 -21.21
CA ALA A 116 2.21 48.07 -21.51
C ALA A 116 3.05 48.90 -22.49
N GLY A 117 2.67 48.89 -23.76
CA GLY A 117 2.91 49.99 -24.68
C GLY A 117 1.74 50.97 -24.64
N GLU A 118 1.87 52.04 -25.44
CA GLU A 118 1.04 53.26 -25.56
C GLU A 118 1.38 54.31 -24.48
N ASP A 119 1.81 55.54 -24.77
CA ASP A 119 2.10 56.32 -25.99
C ASP A 119 3.16 57.39 -25.67
#